data_AF-A0A5B8JBM1-F1
#
_entry.id   AF-A0A5B8JBM1-F1
#
_cell.length_a   1.000
_cell.length_b   1.000
_cell.length_c   1.000
_cell.angle_alpha   90.00
_cell.angle_beta   90.00
_cell.angle_gamma   90.00
#
_symmetry.space_group_name_H-M   'P 1'
#
loop_
_entity.id
_entity.type
_entity.pdbx_description
1 polymer ?
#
loop_
_entity_poly.entity_id
_entity_poly.type
_entity_poly.pdbx_seq_one_letter_code
_entity_poly.pdbx_strand_id
1 'polypeptide(L)'
;MTDPDFLPRFHGRVVPWITPWSATPALPEPVVLDRKGHRIAYADESVHDRAYDGVLLARGRGRRGGDAGGRPLYEQLDPRRQRRALSHLLCQVCGGQPPPTRHGLLWLLAGPPEDDPEDVLTITPPICPEPCAVLATEQCPALAHGYTALWVGHPRAWGYRGTLHTPALARSEKPVQLPYGDPRLPWLLADLTVTRLMGCTITNLAGGQGRPGAPDHGTRTTRRTPLIAAGTHPKTSSGHTAMPSLPDVQGRGVHSTPDMADCEHDWVGWSGKTRCRLCGATQQQ
;
A
#
# COMPACT_ATOMS: atom_id res chain seq x y z
N MET A 1 -1.43 -21.04 6.65
CA MET A 1 -0.53 -20.29 5.75
C MET A 1 -1.04 -20.47 4.33
N THR A 2 -1.12 -19.41 3.52
CA THR A 2 -1.57 -19.54 2.12
C THR A 2 -0.52 -20.31 1.34
N ASP A 3 -0.93 -21.40 0.68
CA ASP A 3 -0.06 -22.20 -0.17
C ASP A 3 0.39 -21.34 -1.38
N PRO A 4 1.72 -21.22 -1.62
CA PRO A 4 2.29 -20.41 -2.70
C PRO A 4 1.79 -20.77 -4.08
N ASP A 5 1.34 -22.00 -4.31
CA ASP A 5 0.88 -22.46 -5.63
C ASP A 5 -0.45 -21.82 -6.04
N PHE A 6 -1.21 -21.30 -5.08
CA PHE A 6 -2.45 -20.57 -5.33
C PHE A 6 -2.26 -19.05 -5.41
N LEU A 7 -1.02 -18.55 -5.31
CA LEU A 7 -0.76 -17.13 -5.50
C LEU A 7 -0.89 -16.77 -6.98
N PRO A 8 -1.55 -15.64 -7.32
CA PRO A 8 -1.63 -15.18 -8.70
C PRO A 8 -0.25 -15.06 -9.32
N ARG A 9 -0.09 -15.55 -10.56
CA ARG A 9 1.17 -15.48 -11.30
C ARG A 9 1.02 -14.71 -12.61
N PHE A 10 2.09 -14.03 -13.01
CA PHE A 10 2.20 -13.35 -14.29
C PHE A 10 3.57 -13.68 -14.91
N HIS A 11 3.57 -14.33 -16.07
CA HIS A 11 4.78 -14.89 -16.71
C HIS A 11 5.64 -15.71 -15.73
N GLY A 12 5.01 -16.61 -14.98
CA GLY A 12 5.68 -17.51 -14.02
C GLY A 12 6.08 -16.88 -12.68
N ARG A 13 6.05 -15.54 -12.56
CA ARG A 13 6.39 -14.82 -11.32
C ARG A 13 5.16 -14.63 -10.44
N VAL A 14 5.34 -14.65 -9.13
CA VAL A 14 4.27 -14.38 -8.18
C VAL A 14 3.95 -12.89 -8.23
N VAL A 15 2.66 -12.56 -8.26
CA VAL A 15 2.18 -11.18 -8.15
C VAL A 15 1.81 -10.91 -6.69
N PRO A 16 2.56 -10.05 -5.98
CA PRO A 16 2.27 -9.74 -4.59
C PRO A 16 0.83 -9.25 -4.39
N TRP A 17 0.27 -9.55 -3.21
CA TRP A 17 -1.10 -9.21 -2.89
C TRP A 17 -1.33 -7.70 -2.96
N ILE A 18 -0.38 -6.90 -2.49
CA ILE A 18 -0.47 -5.43 -2.56
C ILE A 18 -0.25 -4.83 -3.96
N THR A 19 0.12 -5.64 -4.97
CA THR A 19 0.38 -5.16 -6.33
C THR A 19 -0.93 -4.90 -7.09
N PRO A 20 -1.11 -3.69 -7.66
CA PRO A 20 -2.22 -3.40 -8.55
C PRO A 20 -2.01 -3.95 -9.96
N TRP A 21 -3.09 -4.01 -10.74
CA TRP A 21 -3.08 -4.45 -12.13
C TRP A 21 -3.43 -3.27 -13.05
N SER A 22 -2.83 -3.23 -14.24
CA SER A 22 -3.02 -2.13 -15.20
C SER A 22 -4.43 -2.06 -15.79
N ALA A 23 -5.09 -3.22 -15.96
CA ALA A 23 -6.45 -3.26 -16.47
C ALA A 23 -7.50 -2.87 -15.42
N THR A 24 -7.11 -2.88 -14.14
CA THR A 24 -8.00 -2.40 -13.10
C THR A 24 -8.08 -0.87 -13.17
N PRO A 25 -9.27 -0.30 -13.44
CA PRO A 25 -9.40 1.13 -13.65
C PRO A 25 -8.94 1.89 -12.40
N ALA A 26 -8.19 2.97 -12.63
CA ALA A 26 -8.00 3.99 -11.62
C ALA A 26 -9.35 4.66 -11.40
N LEU A 27 -9.82 4.70 -10.16
CA LEU A 27 -11.05 5.41 -9.86
C LEU A 27 -10.77 6.91 -9.97
N PRO A 28 -11.71 7.70 -10.54
CA PRO A 28 -11.53 9.13 -10.63
C PRO A 28 -11.43 9.74 -9.23
N GLU A 29 -10.56 10.74 -9.11
CA GLU A 29 -10.29 11.49 -7.89
C GLU A 29 -10.58 12.98 -8.10
N PRO A 30 -11.87 13.36 -8.28
CA PRO A 30 -12.25 14.76 -8.48
C PRO A 30 -12.16 15.50 -7.14
N VAL A 31 -10.93 15.85 -6.74
CA VAL A 31 -10.67 16.55 -5.48
C VAL A 31 -11.19 17.97 -5.57
N VAL A 32 -12.06 18.32 -4.62
CA VAL A 32 -12.68 19.64 -4.43
C VAL A 32 -12.45 20.09 -2.98
N LEU A 33 -12.85 21.32 -2.67
CA LEU A 33 -13.02 21.76 -1.29
C LEU A 33 -14.33 21.22 -0.72
N ASP A 34 -14.35 20.92 0.57
CA ASP A 34 -15.61 20.63 1.25
C ASP A 34 -16.52 21.87 1.31
N ARG A 35 -17.79 21.69 1.73
CA ARG A 35 -18.78 22.77 1.75
C ARG A 35 -18.36 23.98 2.60
N LYS A 36 -17.46 23.79 3.57
CA LYS A 36 -16.97 24.87 4.45
C LYS A 36 -15.65 25.46 3.98
N GLY A 37 -15.00 24.86 2.97
CA GLY A 37 -13.68 25.28 2.50
C GLY A 37 -12.55 24.96 3.48
N HIS A 38 -12.74 24.04 4.43
CA HIS A 38 -11.78 23.79 5.51
C HIS A 38 -10.87 22.58 5.26
N ARG A 39 -11.19 21.77 4.24
CA ARG A 39 -10.49 20.53 3.91
C ARG A 39 -10.79 20.12 2.48
N ILE A 40 -10.03 19.17 1.97
CA ILE A 40 -10.34 18.53 0.69
C ILE A 40 -11.41 17.45 0.83
N ALA A 41 -12.12 17.22 -0.27
CA ALA A 41 -13.17 16.23 -0.42
C ALA A 41 -13.18 15.68 -1.86
N TYR A 42 -13.87 14.57 -2.11
CA TYR A 42 -14.26 14.23 -3.48
C TYR A 42 -15.61 14.86 -3.82
N ALA A 43 -15.82 15.24 -5.08
CA ALA A 43 -17.13 15.73 -5.52
C ALA A 43 -18.25 14.70 -5.30
N ASP A 44 -17.93 13.42 -5.42
CA ASP A 44 -18.77 12.25 -5.22
C ASP A 44 -18.39 11.49 -3.94
N GLU A 45 -17.91 12.19 -2.91
CA GLU A 45 -17.38 11.57 -1.69
C GLU A 45 -18.40 10.63 -1.02
N SER A 46 -17.93 9.41 -0.74
CA SER A 46 -18.63 8.42 0.06
C SER A 46 -17.94 8.24 1.42
N VAL A 47 -18.63 7.59 2.34
CA VAL A 47 -18.06 7.25 3.66
C VAL A 47 -16.86 6.30 3.61
N HIS A 48 -16.64 5.65 2.47
CA HIS A 48 -15.49 4.77 2.26
C HIS A 48 -14.26 5.51 1.74
N ASP A 49 -14.39 6.81 1.43
CA ASP A 49 -13.30 7.67 0.97
C ASP A 49 -12.60 8.38 2.14
N ARG A 50 -13.01 8.16 3.40
CA ARG A 50 -12.33 8.71 4.58
C ARG A 50 -11.85 7.64 5.54
N ALA A 51 -10.73 7.94 6.19
CA ALA A 51 -10.30 7.24 7.39
C ALA A 51 -11.14 7.66 8.60
N TYR A 52 -10.97 6.92 9.71
CA TYR A 52 -11.68 7.20 10.97
C TYR A 52 -11.39 8.62 11.51
N ASP A 53 -10.17 9.12 11.33
CA ASP A 53 -9.76 10.47 11.73
C ASP A 53 -10.13 11.55 10.70
N GLY A 54 -10.90 11.20 9.67
CA GLY A 54 -11.45 12.13 8.70
C GLY A 54 -10.51 12.51 7.55
N VAL A 55 -9.32 11.91 7.45
CA VAL A 55 -8.42 12.09 6.30
C VAL A 55 -9.04 11.53 5.02
N LEU A 56 -8.89 12.25 3.90
CA LEU A 56 -9.36 11.78 2.59
C LEU A 56 -8.40 10.72 2.04
N LEU A 57 -8.92 9.56 1.68
CA LEU A 57 -8.17 8.41 1.22
C LEU A 57 -8.19 8.30 -0.30
N ALA A 58 -7.02 8.17 -0.90
CA ALA A 58 -6.88 7.84 -2.31
C ALA A 58 -7.61 6.53 -2.61
N ARG A 59 -8.34 6.54 -3.72
CA ARG A 59 -9.14 5.40 -4.14
C ARG A 59 -8.20 4.36 -4.75
N GLY A 60 -8.17 3.17 -4.14
CA GLY A 60 -7.43 2.04 -4.69
C GLY A 60 -7.97 1.64 -6.06
N ARG A 61 -7.23 0.82 -6.79
CA ARG A 61 -7.72 0.23 -8.03
C ARG A 61 -8.74 -0.86 -7.65
N GLY A 62 -9.77 -1.03 -8.48
CA GLY A 62 -10.81 -2.06 -8.33
C GLY A 62 -10.34 -3.52 -8.18
N ARG A 63 -11.18 -4.48 -8.62
CA ARG A 63 -10.90 -5.93 -8.42
C ARG A 63 -9.57 -6.36 -9.05
N ARG A 64 -8.93 -7.42 -8.50
CA ARG A 64 -7.73 -8.05 -9.09
C ARG A 64 -8.02 -8.41 -10.55
N GLY A 65 -7.16 -7.94 -11.46
CA GLY A 65 -7.20 -8.32 -12.86
C GLY A 65 -6.34 -9.56 -13.12
N GLY A 66 -6.62 -10.68 -12.46
CA GLY A 66 -6.10 -11.97 -12.94
C GLY A 66 -6.91 -12.44 -14.14
N ASP A 67 -8.23 -12.28 -14.06
CA ASP A 67 -9.18 -12.75 -15.07
C ASP A 67 -9.60 -11.65 -16.07
N ALA A 68 -9.34 -10.38 -15.74
CA ALA A 68 -9.74 -9.21 -16.53
C ALA A 68 -8.69 -8.70 -17.52
N GLY A 69 -7.55 -9.40 -17.66
CA GLY A 69 -6.40 -8.99 -18.46
C GLY A 69 -5.50 -7.93 -17.80
N GLY A 70 -4.43 -7.53 -18.47
CA GLY A 70 -3.47 -6.49 -18.02
C GLY A 70 -2.18 -7.03 -17.38
N ARG A 71 -1.25 -6.11 -17.07
CA ARG A 71 0.03 -6.43 -16.41
C ARG A 71 0.04 -5.96 -14.95
N PRO A 72 0.68 -6.68 -14.03
CA PRO A 72 0.96 -6.19 -12.69
C PRO A 72 1.88 -4.96 -12.75
N LEU A 73 1.62 -3.99 -11.87
CA LEU A 73 2.39 -2.76 -11.72
C LEU A 73 3.27 -2.88 -10.47
N TYR A 74 4.38 -3.62 -10.59
CA TYR A 74 5.26 -3.95 -9.46
C TYR A 74 5.87 -2.74 -8.76
N GLU A 75 5.97 -1.61 -9.46
CA GLU A 75 6.46 -0.34 -8.97
C GLU A 75 5.41 0.45 -8.17
N GLN A 76 4.17 -0.03 -8.11
CA GLN A 76 3.05 0.61 -7.42
C GLN A 76 2.52 -0.27 -6.29
N LEU A 77 2.05 0.38 -5.24
CA LEU A 77 1.28 -0.25 -4.18
C LEU A 77 -0.18 0.12 -4.38
N ASP A 78 -1.08 -0.85 -4.31
CA ASP A 78 -2.51 -0.56 -4.30
C ASP A 78 -2.88 0.10 -2.96
N PRO A 79 -3.36 1.36 -2.97
CA PRO A 79 -3.66 2.12 -1.75
C PRO A 79 -4.59 1.38 -0.79
N ARG A 80 -5.66 0.74 -1.29
CA ARG A 80 -6.64 0.04 -0.45
C ARG A 80 -6.04 -1.21 0.17
N ARG A 81 -5.30 -1.99 -0.61
CA ARG A 81 -4.66 -3.23 -0.11
C ARG A 81 -3.53 -2.92 0.83
N GLN A 82 -2.66 -1.95 0.51
CA GLN A 82 -1.55 -1.57 1.39
C GLN A 82 -2.06 -1.13 2.77
N ARG A 83 -3.07 -0.26 2.82
CA ARG A 83 -3.69 0.17 4.09
C ARG A 83 -4.26 -1.01 4.85
N ARG A 84 -5.00 -1.89 4.17
CA ARG A 84 -5.54 -3.12 4.78
C ARG A 84 -4.43 -4.03 5.31
N ALA A 85 -3.32 -4.19 4.60
CA ALA A 85 -2.20 -5.01 5.06
C ALA A 85 -1.55 -4.42 6.32
N LEU A 86 -1.38 -3.10 6.42
CA LEU A 86 -0.85 -2.51 7.65
C LEU A 86 -1.87 -2.55 8.80
N SER A 87 -3.15 -2.24 8.55
CA SER A 87 -4.17 -2.22 9.60
C SER A 87 -4.45 -3.61 10.20
N HIS A 88 -4.25 -4.67 9.43
CA HIS A 88 -4.46 -6.05 9.88
C HIS A 88 -3.17 -6.88 9.94
N LEU A 89 -2.01 -6.23 9.78
CA LEU A 89 -0.68 -6.87 9.73
C LEU A 89 -0.62 -8.09 8.79
N LEU A 90 -1.19 -7.96 7.59
CA LEU A 90 -1.20 -9.00 6.57
C LEU A 90 0.11 -9.00 5.77
N CYS A 91 0.50 -10.18 5.32
CA CYS A 91 1.63 -10.37 4.42
C CYS A 91 1.42 -9.62 3.11
N GLN A 92 2.38 -8.78 2.73
CA GLN A 92 2.34 -8.03 1.48
C GLN A 92 2.29 -8.89 0.21
N VAL A 93 2.81 -10.13 0.28
CA VAL A 93 2.87 -11.05 -0.87
C VAL A 93 1.62 -11.92 -0.96
N CYS A 94 1.24 -12.66 0.09
CA CYS A 94 0.10 -13.57 0.02
C CYS A 94 -1.23 -12.96 0.48
N GLY A 95 -1.20 -11.84 1.20
CA GLY A 95 -2.38 -11.20 1.79
C GLY A 95 -2.97 -11.94 2.99
N GLY A 96 -2.36 -13.05 3.42
CA GLY A 96 -2.71 -13.77 4.63
C GLY A 96 -2.00 -13.23 5.86
N GLN A 97 -2.43 -13.67 7.05
CA GLN A 97 -1.73 -13.37 8.30
C GLN A 97 -0.35 -14.07 8.29
N PRO A 98 0.76 -13.35 8.49
CA PRO A 98 2.05 -13.98 8.73
C PRO A 98 1.97 -14.88 9.98
N PRO A 99 2.69 -16.01 10.02
CA PRO A 99 2.72 -16.86 11.19
C PRO A 99 3.30 -16.08 12.39
N PRO A 100 2.69 -16.14 13.58
CA PRO A 100 3.20 -15.47 14.75
C PRO A 100 4.55 -16.10 15.15
N THR A 101 5.50 -15.27 15.58
CA THR A 101 6.78 -15.72 16.12
C THR A 101 7.07 -15.03 17.44
N ARG A 102 7.99 -15.60 18.23
CA ARG A 102 8.45 -14.98 19.49
C ARG A 102 9.13 -13.62 19.29
N HIS A 103 9.59 -13.34 18.08
CA HIS A 103 10.31 -12.11 17.71
C HIS A 103 9.40 -11.08 17.02
N GLY A 104 8.10 -11.38 16.90
CA GLY A 104 7.14 -10.54 16.18
C GLY A 104 6.90 -11.01 14.75
N LEU A 105 6.64 -10.08 13.83
CA LEU A 105 6.49 -10.38 12.40
C LEU A 105 7.73 -9.95 11.63
N LEU A 106 7.88 -10.46 10.42
CA LEU A 106 9.02 -10.14 9.56
C LEU A 106 8.68 -8.95 8.66
N TRP A 107 9.61 -8.01 8.57
CA TRP A 107 9.61 -6.91 7.61
C TRP A 107 10.82 -7.03 6.69
N LEU A 108 10.66 -6.58 5.45
CA LEU A 108 11.70 -6.58 4.43
C LEU A 108 11.77 -5.18 3.84
N LEU A 109 12.86 -4.47 4.14
CA LEU A 109 13.10 -3.10 3.72
C LEU A 109 14.18 -3.08 2.64
N ALA A 110 14.01 -2.23 1.62
CA ALA A 110 15.02 -2.05 0.59
C ALA A 110 16.20 -1.22 1.11
N GLY A 111 17.42 -1.57 0.70
CA GLY A 111 18.64 -0.91 1.15
C GLY A 111 19.44 -1.73 2.16
N PRO A 112 20.71 -1.35 2.39
CA PRO A 112 21.59 -2.02 3.34
C PRO A 112 21.04 -1.93 4.78
N PRO A 113 21.49 -2.81 5.69
CA PRO A 113 21.15 -2.71 7.10
C PRO A 113 21.60 -1.35 7.65
N GLU A 114 20.66 -0.65 8.29
CA GLU A 114 20.97 0.45 9.19
C GLU A 114 21.62 -0.11 10.46
N ASP A 115 22.59 0.61 11.03
CA ASP A 115 23.27 0.19 12.26
C ASP A 115 22.30 0.12 13.46
N ASP A 116 21.26 0.96 13.45
CA ASP A 116 20.15 0.96 14.40
C ASP A 116 18.80 0.93 13.65
N PRO A 117 18.11 -0.22 13.60
CA PRO A 117 16.84 -0.37 12.88
C PRO A 117 15.62 0.07 13.70
N GLU A 118 15.80 0.72 14.85
CA GLU A 118 14.70 1.25 15.66
C GLU A 118 14.08 2.51 15.05
N ASP A 119 12.79 2.76 15.35
CA ASP A 119 12.05 3.94 14.92
C ASP A 119 11.97 4.15 13.38
N VAL A 120 12.07 3.07 12.62
CA VAL A 120 11.99 3.15 11.16
C VAL A 120 10.54 3.41 10.73
N LEU A 121 10.31 4.50 10.01
CA LEU A 121 9.04 4.77 9.33
C LEU A 121 9.00 4.07 7.97
N THR A 122 7.97 3.26 7.75
CA THR A 122 7.80 2.54 6.48
C THR A 122 6.35 2.48 6.03
N ILE A 123 6.18 2.39 4.71
CA ILE A 123 4.91 2.07 4.04
C ILE A 123 4.83 0.58 3.68
N THR A 124 5.89 -0.20 3.93
CA THR A 124 5.96 -1.60 3.57
C THR A 124 5.27 -2.46 4.64
N PRO A 125 4.25 -3.26 4.29
CA PRO A 125 3.61 -4.18 5.23
C PRO A 125 4.52 -5.36 5.61
N PRO A 126 4.17 -6.11 6.68
CA PRO A 126 4.91 -7.32 7.03
C PRO A 126 4.86 -8.37 5.92
N ILE A 127 5.70 -9.39 6.03
CA ILE A 127 5.83 -10.48 5.07
C ILE A 127 5.90 -11.82 5.80
N CYS A 128 5.37 -12.90 5.22
CA CYS A 128 5.61 -14.25 5.75
C CYS A 128 7.09 -14.60 5.59
N PRO A 129 7.74 -15.20 6.61
CA PRO A 129 9.13 -15.64 6.52
C PRO A 129 9.38 -16.59 5.35
N GLU A 130 8.48 -17.55 5.16
CA GLU A 130 8.50 -18.49 4.05
C GLU A 130 7.07 -18.70 3.55
N PRO A 131 6.86 -18.89 2.23
CA PRO A 131 7.83 -18.70 1.13
C PRO A 131 7.94 -17.24 0.67
N CYS A 132 7.12 -16.34 1.25
CA CYS A 132 6.93 -15.00 0.70
C CYS A 132 8.19 -14.13 0.72
N ALA A 133 8.97 -14.14 1.82
CA ALA A 133 10.18 -13.33 1.90
C ALA A 133 11.24 -13.77 0.89
N VAL A 134 11.44 -15.08 0.72
CA VAL A 134 12.35 -15.65 -0.29
C VAL A 134 11.94 -15.20 -1.68
N LEU A 135 10.67 -15.42 -2.05
CA LEU A 135 10.12 -15.00 -3.35
C LEU A 135 10.28 -13.48 -3.59
N ALA A 136 10.07 -12.66 -2.56
CA ALA A 136 10.25 -11.22 -2.68
C ALA A 136 11.71 -10.84 -2.97
N THR A 137 12.68 -11.46 -2.28
CA THR A 137 14.11 -11.21 -2.54
C THR A 137 14.58 -11.65 -3.93
N GLU A 138 13.99 -12.71 -4.47
CA GLU A 138 14.33 -13.22 -5.81
C GLU A 138 13.71 -12.38 -6.93
N GLN A 139 12.50 -11.84 -6.73
CA GLN A 139 11.68 -11.27 -7.79
C GLN A 139 11.61 -9.74 -7.78
N CYS A 140 11.89 -9.10 -6.64
CA CYS A 140 11.72 -7.65 -6.48
C CYS A 140 12.99 -6.88 -6.90
N PRO A 141 12.96 -6.07 -7.97
CA PRO A 141 14.12 -5.28 -8.40
C PRO A 141 14.62 -4.29 -7.34
N ALA A 142 13.72 -3.79 -6.47
CA ALA A 142 14.08 -2.87 -5.40
C ALA A 142 14.93 -3.53 -4.30
N LEU A 143 14.84 -4.85 -4.14
CA LEU A 143 15.61 -5.62 -3.15
C LEU A 143 16.90 -6.21 -3.74
N ALA A 144 17.04 -6.22 -5.08
CA ALA A 144 18.18 -6.80 -5.77
C ALA A 144 19.52 -6.12 -5.44
N HIS A 145 19.48 -4.85 -5.01
CA HIS A 145 20.68 -4.07 -4.66
C HIS A 145 20.99 -4.07 -3.15
N GLY A 146 20.26 -4.88 -2.38
CA GLY A 146 20.38 -4.95 -0.93
C GLY A 146 19.02 -4.80 -0.25
N TYR A 147 18.87 -5.52 0.85
CA TYR A 147 17.69 -5.47 1.69
C TYR A 147 18.08 -5.69 3.15
N THR A 148 17.20 -5.23 4.03
CA THR A 148 17.27 -5.49 5.47
C THR A 148 16.05 -6.27 5.89
N ALA A 149 16.26 -7.46 6.45
CA ALA A 149 15.20 -8.26 7.04
C ALA A 149 15.18 -8.00 8.55
N LEU A 150 14.01 -7.64 9.07
CA LEU A 150 13.82 -7.27 10.48
C LEU A 150 12.70 -8.09 11.09
N TRP A 151 12.97 -8.74 12.21
CA TRP A 151 11.91 -9.11 13.14
C TRP A 151 11.49 -7.87 13.91
N VAL A 152 10.18 -7.57 13.92
CA VAL A 152 9.64 -6.39 14.60
C VAL A 152 8.59 -6.82 15.60
N GLY A 153 8.87 -6.55 16.88
CA GLY A 153 7.97 -6.90 17.98
C GLY A 153 6.77 -5.96 18.11
N HIS A 154 6.94 -4.66 17.83
CA HIS A 154 5.95 -3.63 18.16
C HIS A 154 5.70 -2.63 17.01
N PRO A 155 5.13 -3.07 15.87
CA PRO A 155 4.72 -2.13 14.83
C PRO A 155 3.64 -1.19 15.38
N ARG A 156 3.81 0.13 15.19
CA ARG A 156 2.85 1.15 15.62
C ARG A 156 2.37 1.96 14.43
N ALA A 157 1.05 2.07 14.29
CA ALA A 157 0.47 2.99 13.33
C ALA A 157 0.98 4.42 13.63
N TRP A 158 1.49 5.11 12.61
CA TRP A 158 2.15 6.41 12.78
C TRP A 158 1.40 7.54 12.08
N GLY A 159 0.94 7.31 10.86
CA GLY A 159 0.35 8.38 10.05
C GLY A 159 0.06 7.97 8.61
N TYR A 160 0.09 8.95 7.72
CA TYR A 160 -0.22 8.78 6.30
C TYR A 160 0.89 9.32 5.42
N ARG A 161 1.02 8.73 4.24
CA ARG A 161 1.70 9.29 3.09
C ARG A 161 0.64 9.73 2.08
N GLY A 162 0.89 10.83 1.38
CA GLY A 162 -0.06 11.30 0.37
C GLY A 162 0.35 12.58 -0.33
N THR A 163 -0.53 13.04 -1.22
CA THR A 163 -0.38 14.34 -1.90
C THR A 163 -0.99 15.43 -1.03
N LEU A 164 -0.22 16.46 -0.68
CA LEU A 164 -0.71 17.57 0.11
C LEU A 164 -1.33 18.61 -0.80
N HIS A 165 -2.54 19.05 -0.47
CA HIS A 165 -3.23 20.14 -1.15
C HIS A 165 -3.15 21.43 -0.35
N THR A 166 -3.33 22.55 -1.04
CA THR A 166 -3.56 23.86 -0.43
C THR A 166 -5.04 24.24 -0.53
N PRO A 167 -5.51 25.30 0.15
CA PRO A 167 -6.85 25.84 -0.06
C PRO A 167 -7.16 26.24 -1.51
N ALA A 168 -6.14 26.57 -2.30
CA ALA A 168 -6.27 26.82 -3.73
C ALA A 168 -6.32 25.53 -4.58
N LEU A 169 -6.39 24.35 -3.94
CA LEU A 169 -6.31 23.02 -4.52
C LEU A 169 -5.01 22.71 -5.28
N ALA A 170 -4.00 23.59 -5.18
CA ALA A 170 -2.66 23.30 -5.68
C ALA A 170 -2.06 22.11 -4.91
N ARG A 171 -1.32 21.26 -5.62
CA ARG A 171 -0.77 19.98 -5.13
C ARG A 171 0.72 20.09 -4.87
N SER A 172 1.21 19.41 -3.85
CA SER A 172 2.64 19.21 -3.67
C SER A 172 3.24 18.39 -4.81
N GLU A 173 4.46 18.73 -5.25
CA GLU A 173 5.16 18.00 -6.31
C GLU A 173 5.53 16.57 -5.89
N LYS A 174 5.84 16.39 -4.60
CA LYS A 174 6.19 15.10 -4.01
C LYS A 174 5.19 14.74 -2.93
N PRO A 175 4.94 13.44 -2.71
CA PRO A 175 4.18 12.99 -1.55
C PRO A 175 4.89 13.37 -0.26
N VAL A 176 4.10 13.68 0.77
CA VAL A 176 4.58 13.96 2.14
C VAL A 176 4.14 12.84 3.07
N GLN A 177 4.86 12.67 4.19
CA GLN A 177 4.43 11.84 5.30
C GLN A 177 4.03 12.73 6.47
N LEU A 178 2.83 12.53 7.01
CA LEU A 178 2.29 13.28 8.14
C LEU A 178 1.87 12.33 9.25
N PRO A 179 2.28 12.58 10.52
CA PRO A 179 1.83 11.77 11.64
C PRO A 179 0.34 11.99 11.92
N TYR A 180 -0.28 11.06 12.64
CA TYR A 180 -1.63 11.27 13.15
C TYR A 180 -1.71 12.53 14.02
N GLY A 181 -2.81 13.26 13.90
CA GLY A 181 -3.03 14.53 14.60
C GLY A 181 -2.33 15.75 13.98
N ASP A 182 -1.56 15.60 12.89
CA ASP A 182 -0.98 16.75 12.21
C ASP A 182 -2.10 17.66 11.65
N PRO A 183 -2.07 18.98 11.91
CA PRO A 183 -3.13 19.90 11.49
C PRO A 183 -3.29 20.03 9.96
N ARG A 184 -2.34 19.52 9.18
CA ARG A 184 -2.39 19.50 7.71
C ARG A 184 -3.13 18.29 7.14
N LEU A 185 -3.43 17.28 7.96
CA LEU A 185 -4.16 16.08 7.56
C LEU A 185 -5.49 16.34 6.82
N PRO A 186 -6.30 17.37 7.15
CA PRO A 186 -7.52 17.68 6.38
C PRO A 186 -7.24 18.06 4.91
N TRP A 187 -6.01 18.40 4.57
CA TRP A 187 -5.56 18.77 3.23
C TRP A 187 -4.78 17.67 2.53
N LEU A 188 -4.61 16.52 3.18
CA LEU A 188 -3.87 15.38 2.63
C LEU A 188 -4.80 14.44 1.88
N LEU A 189 -4.50 14.17 0.60
CA LEU A 189 -5.02 13.01 -0.10
C LEU A 189 -4.09 11.82 0.18
N ALA A 190 -4.45 11.01 1.18
CA ALA A 190 -3.61 9.93 1.68
C ALA A 190 -3.65 8.70 0.77
N ASP A 191 -2.52 8.34 0.18
CA ASP A 191 -2.39 7.15 -0.65
C ASP A 191 -2.02 5.92 0.20
N LEU A 192 -1.08 6.04 1.12
CA LEU A 192 -0.58 4.93 1.93
C LEU A 192 -0.63 5.25 3.42
N THR A 193 -0.71 4.21 4.25
CA THR A 193 -0.47 4.33 5.69
C THR A 193 1.01 4.14 5.98
N VAL A 194 1.52 4.88 6.96
CA VAL A 194 2.89 4.77 7.47
C VAL A 194 2.84 4.09 8.84
N THR A 195 3.70 3.11 9.04
CA THR A 195 3.92 2.43 10.32
C THR A 195 5.32 2.74 10.81
N ARG A 196 5.45 2.86 12.12
CA ARG A 196 6.72 2.97 12.84
C ARG A 196 7.10 1.58 13.36
N LEU A 197 8.29 1.11 13.05
CA LEU A 197 8.80 -0.18 13.50
C LEU A 197 9.56 0.02 14.82
N MET A 198 9.24 -0.79 15.83
CA MET A 198 9.88 -0.74 17.15
C MET A 198 10.16 -2.15 17.66
N GLY A 199 11.22 -2.32 18.44
CA GLY A 199 11.67 -3.64 18.89
C GLY A 199 12.16 -4.46 17.69
N CYS A 200 13.05 -3.86 16.92
CA CYS A 200 13.60 -4.38 15.68
C CYS A 200 14.84 -5.22 15.96
N THR A 201 14.89 -6.41 15.35
CA THR A 201 16.08 -7.27 15.37
C THR A 201 16.43 -7.65 13.94
N ILE A 202 17.63 -7.27 13.50
CA ILE A 202 18.15 -7.66 12.19
C ILE A 202 18.27 -9.19 12.13
N THR A 203 17.79 -9.77 11.04
CA THR A 203 17.90 -11.20 10.76
C THR A 203 18.39 -11.40 9.34
N ASN A 204 19.01 -12.54 9.10
CA ASN A 204 19.21 -13.04 7.74
C ASN A 204 18.02 -13.92 7.36
N LEU A 205 17.58 -13.85 6.11
CA LEU A 205 16.64 -14.83 5.57
C LEU A 205 17.41 -16.12 5.31
N ALA A 206 16.93 -17.24 5.83
CA ALA A 206 17.51 -18.54 5.51
C ALA A 206 17.09 -18.91 4.08
N GLY A 207 17.98 -18.65 3.12
CA GLY A 207 17.71 -18.89 1.69
C GLY A 207 18.88 -18.43 0.83
N GLY A 208 20.04 -19.07 0.99
CA GLY A 208 21.27 -18.80 0.25
C GLY A 208 22.45 -18.51 1.17
N GLN A 209 23.24 -19.54 1.49
CA GLN A 209 24.54 -19.35 2.13
C GLN A 209 25.48 -18.57 1.19
N GLY A 210 25.53 -17.25 1.33
CA GLY A 210 26.70 -16.45 0.98
C GLY A 210 27.70 -16.55 2.14
N ARG A 211 28.66 -17.44 1.99
CA ARG A 211 29.82 -17.66 2.89
C ARG A 211 30.41 -16.33 3.40
N PRO A 212 30.68 -16.15 4.71
CA PRO A 212 31.41 -14.99 5.19
C PRO A 212 32.85 -15.07 4.67
N GLY A 213 33.18 -14.24 3.69
CA GLY A 213 34.56 -13.96 3.31
C GLY A 213 35.23 -13.19 4.43
N ALA A 214 36.30 -13.78 4.98
CA ALA A 214 37.21 -13.20 5.96
C ALA A 214 37.77 -11.82 5.51
N PRO A 215 38.27 -10.98 6.43
CA PRO A 215 38.65 -9.60 6.13
C PRO A 215 39.89 -9.58 5.25
N ASP A 216 39.80 -8.98 4.07
CA ASP A 216 40.97 -8.68 3.25
C ASP A 216 41.57 -7.34 3.66
N HIS A 217 42.85 -7.40 4.04
CA HIS A 217 43.65 -6.27 4.40
C HIS A 217 44.03 -5.49 3.13
N GLY A 218 43.57 -4.24 3.07
CA GLY A 218 44.31 -3.13 2.48
C GLY A 218 44.66 -3.23 1.00
N THR A 219 43.97 -2.44 0.18
CA THR A 219 44.69 -1.63 -0.82
C THR A 219 43.92 -0.36 -1.15
N ARG A 220 44.63 0.74 -0.92
CA ARG A 220 44.28 2.14 -1.16
C ARG A 220 44.33 2.42 -2.65
N THR A 221 43.22 2.73 -3.31
CA THR A 221 43.27 3.52 -4.57
C THR A 221 42.01 4.33 -4.86
N THR A 222 42.21 5.65 -4.82
CA THR A 222 41.59 6.74 -5.61
C THR A 222 40.09 6.99 -5.60
N ARG A 223 39.77 8.17 -5.04
CA ARG A 223 38.60 9.02 -5.27
C ARG A 223 38.18 9.04 -6.75
N ARG A 224 36.88 8.87 -6.99
CA ARG A 224 36.18 9.49 -8.12
C ARG A 224 34.74 9.84 -7.72
N THR A 225 34.51 11.15 -7.67
CA THR A 225 33.20 11.83 -7.53
C THR A 225 32.25 11.42 -8.66
N PRO A 226 30.97 11.13 -8.42
CA PRO A 226 29.97 11.14 -9.47
C PRO A 226 29.48 12.58 -9.71
N LEU A 227 29.66 13.05 -10.94
CA LEU A 227 29.04 14.27 -11.46
C LEU A 227 27.52 14.09 -11.57
N ILE A 228 26.82 15.14 -11.17
CA ILE A 228 25.44 15.47 -11.50
C ILE A 228 25.34 15.68 -13.02
N ALA A 229 24.34 15.09 -13.67
CA ALA A 229 23.92 15.50 -15.01
C ALA A 229 22.39 15.53 -15.10
N ALA A 230 21.90 16.71 -15.44
CA ALA A 230 20.51 17.07 -15.63
C ALA A 230 20.01 16.71 -17.04
N GLY A 231 18.71 16.40 -17.11
CA GLY A 231 17.77 16.87 -18.13
C GLY A 231 17.97 16.49 -19.59
N THR A 232 17.00 15.78 -20.17
CA THR A 232 16.44 16.15 -21.48
C THR A 232 15.06 15.52 -21.68
N HIS A 233 14.11 16.36 -22.09
CA HIS A 233 12.75 16.02 -22.53
C HIS A 233 12.75 15.28 -23.88
N PRO A 234 11.68 14.52 -24.17
CA PRO A 234 11.10 14.59 -25.51
C PRO A 234 9.60 14.92 -25.53
N LYS A 235 9.23 15.45 -26.70
CA LYS A 235 8.02 16.17 -27.07
C LYS A 235 6.78 15.28 -27.20
N THR A 236 5.65 15.98 -27.03
CA THR A 236 4.27 15.63 -27.39
C THR A 236 4.11 15.17 -28.85
N SER A 237 3.29 14.15 -29.08
CA SER A 237 2.50 14.01 -30.31
C SER A 237 1.10 13.48 -29.99
N SER A 238 0.14 14.21 -30.54
CA SER A 238 -1.30 14.01 -30.42
C SER A 238 -1.76 12.94 -31.40
N GLY A 239 -2.61 12.02 -30.96
CA GLY A 239 -3.26 11.04 -31.82
C GLY A 239 -4.64 10.69 -31.26
N HIS A 240 -5.67 11.34 -31.79
CA HIS A 240 -7.07 10.98 -31.55
C HIS A 240 -7.35 9.63 -32.23
N THR A 241 -7.93 8.68 -31.50
CA THR A 241 -8.63 7.55 -32.10
C THR A 241 -9.84 7.20 -31.23
N ALA A 242 -10.99 7.15 -31.89
CA ALA A 242 -12.32 6.98 -31.32
C ALA A 242 -12.54 5.60 -30.69
N MET A 243 -13.34 5.55 -29.63
CA MET A 243 -13.81 4.33 -28.98
C MET A 243 -14.98 3.70 -29.76
N PRO A 244 -15.04 2.36 -29.90
CA PRO A 244 -16.28 1.68 -30.22
C PRO A 244 -17.06 1.32 -28.94
N SER A 245 -18.37 1.53 -29.01
CA SER A 245 -19.37 1.22 -27.98
C SER A 245 -19.49 -0.29 -27.71
N LEU A 246 -19.71 -0.68 -26.46
CA LEU A 246 -20.09 -2.04 -26.06
C LEU A 246 -21.53 -2.07 -25.51
N PRO A 247 -22.26 -3.19 -25.67
CA PRO A 247 -23.70 -3.28 -25.42
C PRO A 247 -24.07 -3.54 -23.96
N ASP A 248 -25.34 -3.21 -23.66
CA ASP A 248 -26.07 -3.46 -22.43
C ASP A 248 -25.97 -4.93 -21.94
N VAL A 249 -25.64 -5.09 -20.66
CA VAL A 249 -25.84 -6.36 -19.93
C VAL A 249 -26.71 -6.08 -18.71
N GLN A 250 -27.98 -6.45 -18.86
CA GLN A 250 -28.97 -6.51 -17.80
C GLN A 250 -28.73 -7.70 -16.86
N GLY A 251 -28.87 -7.44 -15.56
CA GLY A 251 -29.43 -8.39 -14.59
C GLY A 251 -28.52 -9.48 -14.00
N ARG A 252 -28.21 -9.37 -12.70
CA ARG A 252 -28.07 -10.52 -11.78
C ARG A 252 -28.11 -10.09 -10.31
N GLY A 253 -29.16 -10.55 -9.62
CA GLY A 253 -29.17 -11.02 -8.23
C GLY A 253 -28.74 -10.06 -7.12
N VAL A 254 -29.71 -9.38 -6.50
CA VAL A 254 -29.56 -8.74 -5.18
C VAL A 254 -29.44 -9.84 -4.14
N HIS A 255 -28.24 -10.04 -3.58
CA HIS A 255 -28.11 -10.69 -2.28
C HIS A 255 -28.53 -9.69 -1.22
N SER A 256 -29.65 -9.98 -0.54
CA SER A 256 -30.16 -9.18 0.57
C SER A 256 -29.08 -9.02 1.64
N THR A 257 -28.84 -7.78 2.06
CA THR A 257 -27.98 -7.47 3.20
C THR A 257 -28.71 -7.88 4.48
N PRO A 258 -28.03 -8.51 5.46
CA PRO A 258 -28.66 -8.87 6.73
C PRO A 258 -29.10 -7.61 7.49
N ASP A 259 -30.30 -7.69 8.09
CA ASP A 259 -30.90 -6.64 8.90
C ASP A 259 -30.17 -6.54 10.26
N MET A 260 -30.37 -5.45 10.99
CA MET A 260 -29.80 -5.22 12.34
C MET A 260 -30.15 -6.32 13.33
N ALA A 261 -31.24 -7.05 13.12
CA ALA A 261 -31.61 -8.21 13.94
C ALA A 261 -30.65 -9.41 13.80
N ASP A 262 -29.87 -9.50 12.72
CA ASP A 262 -29.00 -10.65 12.40
C ASP A 262 -27.51 -10.37 12.67
N CYS A 263 -27.17 -9.21 13.23
CA CYS A 263 -25.78 -8.75 13.38
C CYS A 263 -25.47 -8.36 14.83
N GLU A 264 -24.86 -9.29 15.58
CA GLU A 264 -24.48 -9.16 17.00
C GLU A 264 -23.32 -8.17 17.28
N HIS A 265 -22.92 -7.36 16.29
CA HIS A 265 -21.76 -6.47 16.40
C HIS A 265 -22.16 -5.03 16.76
N ASP A 266 -21.22 -4.25 17.28
CA ASP A 266 -21.41 -2.81 17.55
C ASP A 266 -21.80 -2.00 16.30
N TRP A 267 -22.86 -1.20 16.46
CA TRP A 267 -23.39 -0.27 15.45
C TRP A 267 -23.02 1.18 15.77
N VAL A 268 -22.75 1.98 14.73
CA VAL A 268 -22.51 3.43 14.86
C VAL A 268 -23.40 4.23 13.92
N GLY A 269 -24.04 5.27 14.46
CA GLY A 269 -24.97 6.11 13.73
C GLY A 269 -24.39 7.45 13.29
N TRP A 270 -24.82 7.94 12.12
CA TRP A 270 -24.73 9.35 11.72
C TRP A 270 -25.81 9.67 10.67
N SER A 271 -26.36 10.88 10.69
CA SER A 271 -27.29 11.41 9.66
C SER A 271 -28.40 10.43 9.22
N GLY A 272 -29.10 9.79 10.18
CA GLY A 272 -30.19 8.85 9.91
C GLY A 272 -29.76 7.51 9.32
N LYS A 273 -28.46 7.17 9.37
CA LYS A 273 -27.91 5.89 8.92
C LYS A 273 -27.06 5.26 10.01
N THR A 274 -27.04 3.95 10.06
CA THR A 274 -26.16 3.18 10.94
C THR A 274 -25.29 2.23 10.12
N ARG A 275 -24.08 1.97 10.61
CA ARG A 275 -23.15 1.00 10.03
C ARG A 275 -22.58 0.08 11.12
N CYS A 276 -22.52 -1.21 10.83
CA CYS A 276 -21.80 -2.17 11.66
C CYS A 276 -20.28 -1.97 11.56
N ARG A 277 -19.59 -1.87 12.70
CA ARG A 277 -18.14 -1.66 12.78
C ARG A 277 -17.32 -2.79 12.17
N LEU A 278 -17.82 -4.02 12.21
CA LEU A 278 -17.07 -5.22 11.84
C LEU A 278 -17.33 -5.65 10.38
N CYS A 279 -18.59 -5.87 10.01
CA CYS A 279 -18.95 -6.40 8.69
C CYS A 279 -19.27 -5.31 7.66
N GLY A 280 -19.54 -4.08 8.11
CA GLY A 280 -19.85 -2.96 7.23
C GLY A 280 -21.27 -2.93 6.67
N ALA A 281 -22.19 -3.77 7.18
CA ALA A 281 -23.62 -3.67 6.90
C ALA A 281 -24.14 -2.26 7.23
N THR A 282 -25.06 -1.75 6.42
CA THR A 282 -25.62 -0.39 6.57
C THR A 282 -27.13 -0.43 6.61
N GLN A 283 -27.74 0.35 7.49
CA GLN A 283 -29.19 0.51 7.57
C GLN A 283 -29.55 1.99 7.60
N GLN A 284 -30.66 2.35 6.98
CA GLN A 284 -31.29 3.65 7.14
C GLN A 284 -32.29 3.54 8.30
N GLN A 285 -32.26 4.51 9.22
CA GLN A 285 -33.33 4.72 10.19
C GLN A 285 -34.52 5.37 9.50
#